data_AF-A0A7X7GI53-F1
#
_entry.id   AF-A0A7X7GI53-F1
#
_cell.length_a   1.000
_cell.length_b   1.000
_cell.length_c   1.000
_cell.angle_alpha   90.00
_cell.angle_beta   90.00
_cell.angle_gamma   90.00
#
_symmetry.space_group_name_H-M   'P 1'
#
loop_
_entity.id
_entity.type
_entity.pdbx_description
1 polymer ?
#
loop_
_entity_poly.entity_id
_entity_poly.type
_entity_poly.pdbx_seq_one_letter_code
_entity_poly.pdbx_strand_id
1 'polypeptide(L)'
;MADKKRAVPRPLRKGEYEIRHASISAEKGWRDLVATQRNAMAQAWDHLTKTPDERDETRCYPLKGDLGSVTIKGVSYTRWQYKPTAAGSARIWYVIVHIKGGGYVLIEDVHTHHPSQTL
;
A
#
# COMPACT_ATOMS: atom_id res chain seq x y z
N MET A 1 -10.86 28.89 -5.75
CA MET A 1 -11.00 27.56 -5.11
C MET A 1 -11.64 26.64 -6.15
N ALA A 2 -10.86 25.79 -6.82
CA ALA A 2 -11.42 24.92 -7.85
C ALA A 2 -12.30 23.86 -7.17
N ASP A 3 -13.57 23.79 -7.57
CA ASP A 3 -14.48 22.70 -7.20
C ASP A 3 -13.76 21.37 -7.40
N LYS A 4 -13.47 20.68 -6.28
CA LYS A 4 -13.10 19.27 -6.31
C LYS A 4 -14.28 18.59 -6.99
N LYS A 5 -14.15 18.34 -8.30
CA LYS A 5 -15.10 17.63 -9.14
C LYS A 5 -15.82 16.58 -8.31
N ARG A 6 -17.14 16.52 -8.41
CA ARG A 6 -17.98 15.39 -7.98
C ARG A 6 -17.54 14.14 -8.74
N ALA A 7 -16.36 13.63 -8.41
CA ALA A 7 -15.76 12.48 -9.05
C ALA A 7 -16.53 11.27 -8.55
N VAL A 8 -17.05 10.49 -9.49
CA VAL A 8 -17.67 9.22 -9.17
C VAL A 8 -16.55 8.27 -8.75
N PRO A 9 -16.64 7.63 -7.57
CA PRO A 9 -15.66 6.64 -7.16
C PRO A 9 -15.63 5.52 -8.20
N ARG A 10 -14.42 5.01 -8.51
CA ARG A 10 -14.30 3.89 -9.45
C ARG A 10 -15.01 2.67 -8.86
N PRO A 11 -15.99 2.08 -9.56
CA PRO A 11 -16.60 0.84 -9.12
C PRO A 11 -15.55 -0.26 -9.06
N LEU A 12 -15.51 -1.03 -7.96
CA LEU A 12 -14.62 -2.18 -7.83
C LEU A 12 -15.14 -3.32 -8.71
N ARG A 13 -14.28 -3.88 -9.56
CA ARG A 13 -14.61 -5.11 -10.27
C ARG A 13 -14.56 -6.30 -9.32
N LYS A 14 -15.28 -7.37 -9.66
CA LYS A 14 -15.19 -8.64 -8.94
C LYS A 14 -13.74 -9.14 -8.97
N GLY A 15 -13.13 -9.30 -7.80
CA GLY A 15 -11.74 -9.75 -7.65
C GLY A 15 -10.70 -8.62 -7.50
N GLU A 16 -11.09 -7.35 -7.65
CA GLU A 16 -10.20 -6.23 -7.31
C GLU A 16 -10.20 -5.96 -5.79
N TYR A 17 -9.09 -5.40 -5.32
CA TYR A 17 -8.91 -5.02 -3.93
C TYR A 17 -9.22 -3.53 -3.73
N GLU A 18 -9.96 -3.21 -2.67
CA GLU A 18 -10.04 -1.83 -2.17
C GLU A 18 -8.75 -1.48 -1.41
N ILE A 19 -8.24 -0.25 -1.53
CA ILE A 19 -7.13 0.21 -0.69
C ILE A 19 -7.69 0.97 0.51
N ARG A 20 -7.25 0.60 1.71
CA ARG A 20 -7.59 1.25 2.98
C ARG A 20 -6.32 1.65 3.73
N HIS A 21 -6.40 2.68 4.56
CA HIS A 21 -5.31 3.07 5.46
C HIS A 21 -5.58 2.52 6.86
N ALA A 22 -4.55 1.93 7.47
CA ALA A 22 -4.62 1.46 8.86
C ALA A 22 -4.54 2.61 9.87
N SER A 23 -3.93 3.73 9.49
CA SER A 23 -3.69 4.87 10.37
C SER A 23 -3.67 6.21 9.62
N ILE A 24 -3.82 7.30 10.37
CA ILE A 24 -3.67 8.67 9.84
C ILE A 24 -2.25 8.91 9.32
N SER A 25 -1.23 8.31 9.94
CA SER A 25 0.16 8.41 9.48
C SER A 25 0.33 7.83 8.08
N ALA A 26 -0.22 6.63 7.86
CA ALA A 26 -0.18 5.96 6.57
C ALA A 26 -0.89 6.77 5.47
N GLU A 27 -2.05 7.36 5.78
CA GLU A 27 -2.76 8.27 4.87
C GLU A 27 -1.89 9.49 4.51
N LYS A 28 -1.26 10.12 5.51
CA LYS A 28 -0.37 11.25 5.30
C LYS A 28 0.83 10.87 4.42
N GLY A 29 1.52 9.78 4.72
CA GLY A 29 2.67 9.32 3.94
C GLY A 29 2.29 8.98 2.49
N TRP A 30 1.13 8.35 2.27
CA TRP A 30 0.59 8.12 0.93
C TRP A 30 0.39 9.45 0.18
N ARG A 31 -0.25 10.43 0.82
CA ARG A 31 -0.47 11.76 0.22
C ARG A 31 0.84 12.47 -0.12
N ASP A 32 1.83 12.38 0.75
CA ASP A 32 3.15 13.00 0.56
C ASP A 32 3.90 12.35 -0.62
N LEU A 33 3.78 11.02 -0.79
CA LEU A 33 4.30 10.32 -1.97
C LEU A 33 3.52 10.66 -3.25
N VAL A 34 2.20 10.82 -3.19
CA VAL A 34 1.40 11.24 -4.36
C VAL A 34 1.80 12.65 -4.81
N ALA A 35 2.11 13.54 -3.87
CA ALA A 35 2.55 14.90 -4.15
C ALA A 35 3.92 14.95 -4.85
N THR A 36 4.82 14.03 -4.52
CA THR A 36 6.22 14.05 -4.99
C THR A 36 6.51 13.05 -6.12
N GLN A 37 5.76 11.96 -6.20
CA GLN A 37 5.99 10.82 -7.09
C GLN A 37 4.68 10.31 -7.74
N ARG A 38 3.85 11.23 -8.24
CA ARG A 38 2.49 10.95 -8.73
C ARG A 38 2.36 9.74 -9.66
N ASN A 39 3.20 9.64 -10.69
CA ASN A 39 3.12 8.55 -11.67
C ASN A 39 3.47 7.20 -11.05
N ALA A 40 4.47 7.16 -10.17
CA ALA A 40 4.84 5.94 -9.45
C ALA A 40 3.73 5.50 -8.48
N MET A 41 3.06 6.44 -7.82
CA MET A 41 1.93 6.15 -6.94
C MET A 41 0.68 5.71 -7.70
N ALA A 42 0.45 6.19 -8.93
CA ALA A 42 -0.61 5.66 -9.78
C ALA A 42 -0.36 4.18 -10.13
N GLN A 43 0.89 3.84 -10.49
CA GLN A 43 1.28 2.43 -10.73
C GLN A 43 1.18 1.57 -9.47
N ALA A 44 1.56 2.12 -8.31
CA ALA A 44 1.41 1.44 -7.03
C ALA A 44 -0.07 1.14 -6.75
N TRP A 45 -0.96 2.12 -6.96
CA TRP A 45 -2.40 1.93 -6.82
C TRP A 45 -2.93 0.85 -7.77
N ASP A 46 -2.52 0.84 -9.03
CA ASP A 46 -2.90 -0.18 -10.00
C ASP A 46 -2.47 -1.59 -9.56
N HIS A 47 -1.23 -1.74 -9.09
CA HIS A 47 -0.72 -3.03 -8.62
C HIS A 47 -1.46 -3.50 -7.37
N LEU A 48 -1.60 -2.64 -6.35
CA LEU A 48 -2.26 -2.99 -5.09
C LEU A 48 -3.76 -3.35 -5.27
N THR A 49 -4.43 -2.77 -6.27
CA THR A 49 -5.85 -3.09 -6.54
C THR A 49 -6.04 -4.33 -7.41
N LYS A 50 -5.05 -4.75 -8.19
CA LYS A 50 -5.18 -5.86 -9.16
C LYS A 50 -4.44 -7.12 -8.72
N THR A 51 -3.18 -6.98 -8.31
CA THR A 51 -2.27 -8.09 -8.04
C THR A 51 -1.40 -7.84 -6.81
N PRO A 52 -1.98 -7.54 -5.63
CA PRO A 52 -1.20 -7.19 -4.44
C PRO A 52 -0.32 -8.30 -3.89
N ASP A 53 -0.53 -9.55 -4.31
CA ASP A 53 0.22 -10.76 -3.94
C ASP A 53 1.23 -11.19 -5.03
N GLU A 54 1.29 -10.48 -6.15
CA GLU A 54 2.22 -10.78 -7.24
C GLU A 54 3.63 -10.31 -6.87
N ARG A 55 4.48 -11.28 -6.54
CA ARG A 55 5.86 -11.04 -6.10
C ARG A 55 6.75 -10.54 -7.26
N ASP A 56 7.45 -9.45 -7.00
CA ASP A 56 8.52 -8.85 -7.79
C ASP A 56 9.71 -8.58 -6.85
N GLU A 57 10.85 -9.22 -7.10
CA GLU A 57 12.02 -9.12 -6.20
C GLU A 57 12.59 -7.70 -6.07
N THR A 58 12.31 -6.83 -7.03
CA THR A 58 12.79 -5.44 -7.06
C THR A 58 11.81 -4.45 -6.46
N ARG A 59 10.50 -4.76 -6.50
CA ARG A 59 9.43 -3.84 -6.10
C ARG A 59 8.44 -4.38 -5.09
N CYS A 60 8.02 -5.64 -5.14
CA CYS A 60 6.91 -6.16 -4.36
C CYS A 60 7.25 -7.51 -3.72
N TYR A 61 7.44 -7.56 -2.40
CA TYR A 61 7.76 -8.82 -1.73
C TYR A 61 7.33 -8.84 -0.26
N PRO A 62 7.04 -10.03 0.30
CA PRO A 62 6.84 -10.16 1.73
C PRO A 62 8.13 -9.84 2.48
N LEU A 63 8.01 -9.13 3.60
CA LEU A 63 9.11 -8.96 4.54
C LEU A 63 9.42 -10.28 5.24
N LYS A 64 10.59 -10.35 5.87
CA LYS A 64 11.11 -11.56 6.52
C LYS A 64 11.52 -11.26 7.97
N GLY A 65 11.72 -12.32 8.75
CA GLY A 65 12.07 -12.22 10.17
C GLY A 65 10.98 -11.53 10.97
N ASP A 66 11.38 -10.77 11.98
CA ASP A 66 10.46 -10.10 12.91
C ASP A 66 9.51 -9.09 12.24
N LEU A 67 9.92 -8.55 11.08
CA LEU A 67 9.09 -7.63 10.30
C LEU A 67 8.12 -8.33 9.33
N GLY A 68 8.26 -9.65 9.14
CA GLY A 68 7.51 -10.41 8.14
C GLY A 68 6.04 -10.62 8.48
N SER A 69 5.65 -10.43 9.74
CA SER A 69 4.26 -10.49 10.18
C SER A 69 3.86 -9.27 10.99
N VAL A 70 2.57 -8.93 10.93
CA VAL A 70 1.96 -7.89 11.77
C VAL A 70 0.62 -8.37 12.30
N THR A 71 0.34 -8.08 13.58
CA THR A 71 -0.96 -8.38 14.17
C THR A 71 -1.85 -7.14 14.09
N ILE A 72 -2.99 -7.25 13.40
CA ILE A 72 -3.98 -6.18 13.27
C ILE A 72 -5.30 -6.71 13.84
N LYS A 73 -5.81 -6.04 14.87
CA LYS A 73 -7.05 -6.45 15.58
C LYS A 73 -7.04 -7.92 16.02
N GLY A 74 -5.90 -8.41 16.50
CA GLY A 74 -5.74 -9.79 16.98
C GLY A 74 -5.53 -10.85 15.90
N VAL A 75 -5.49 -10.47 14.62
CA VAL A 75 -5.21 -11.39 13.50
C VAL A 75 -3.81 -11.13 12.97
N SER A 76 -3.02 -12.18 12.82
CA SER A 76 -1.68 -12.12 12.23
C SER A 76 -1.77 -12.15 10.70
N TYR A 77 -1.05 -11.24 10.05
CA TYR A 77 -0.96 -11.12 8.61
C TYR A 77 0.49 -11.10 8.15
N THR A 78 0.76 -11.66 6.97
CA THR A 78 2.02 -11.43 6.27
C THR A 78 2.12 -9.97 5.87
N ARG A 79 3.19 -9.31 6.30
CA ARG A 79 3.49 -7.92 5.90
C ARG A 79 4.21 -7.93 4.56
N TRP A 80 3.66 -7.20 3.60
CA TRP A 80 4.23 -6.98 2.28
C TRP A 80 4.86 -5.59 2.18
N GLN A 81 5.88 -5.49 1.34
CA GLN A 81 6.53 -4.25 0.99
C GLN A 81 6.41 -3.99 -0.51
N TYR A 82 5.92 -2.81 -0.86
CA TYR A 82 5.97 -2.27 -2.21
C TYR A 82 6.90 -1.07 -2.31
N LYS A 83 7.75 -1.02 -3.35
CA LYS A 83 8.59 0.12 -3.69
C LYS A 83 7.97 0.87 -4.87
N PRO A 84 7.51 2.12 -4.67
CA PRO A 84 6.94 2.94 -5.75
C PRO A 84 7.86 3.02 -6.97
N THR A 85 9.17 3.09 -6.75
CA THR A 85 10.19 3.02 -7.80
C THR A 85 11.28 2.01 -7.43
N ALA A 86 11.86 1.33 -8.43
CA ALA A 86 12.87 0.29 -8.19
C ALA A 86 14.15 0.84 -7.54
N ALA A 87 14.60 2.03 -7.95
CA ALA A 87 15.77 2.71 -7.40
C ALA A 87 15.46 3.60 -6.18
N GLY A 88 14.19 3.85 -5.86
CA GLY A 88 13.80 4.76 -4.79
C GLY A 88 13.94 4.17 -3.40
N SER A 89 13.95 5.08 -2.41
CA SER A 89 14.05 4.74 -1.00
C SER A 89 12.69 4.58 -0.31
N ALA A 90 11.61 5.15 -0.88
CA ALA A 90 10.27 5.04 -0.34
C ALA A 90 9.75 3.60 -0.29
N ARG A 91 8.95 3.27 0.74
CA ARG A 91 8.33 1.96 0.96
C ARG A 91 6.86 2.13 1.36
N ILE A 92 6.01 1.26 0.83
CA ILE A 92 4.62 1.10 1.28
C ILE A 92 4.55 -0.27 1.94
N TRP A 93 4.25 -0.31 3.23
CA TRP A 93 4.00 -1.55 3.95
C TRP A 93 2.50 -1.80 4.01
N TYR A 94 2.08 -3.01 3.69
CA TYR A 94 0.67 -3.36 3.63
C TYR A 94 0.42 -4.83 3.97
N VAL A 95 -0.84 -5.14 4.23
CA VAL A 95 -1.34 -6.50 4.33
C VAL A 95 -2.50 -6.71 3.37
N ILE A 96 -2.71 -7.96 2.97
CA ILE A 96 -3.83 -8.36 2.13
C ILE A 96 -4.88 -8.99 3.03
N VAL A 97 -6.10 -8.46 3.01
CA VAL A 97 -7.23 -9.02 3.74
C VAL A 97 -8.21 -9.60 2.75
N HIS A 98 -8.37 -10.92 2.78
CA HIS A 98 -9.36 -11.63 2.00
C HIS A 98 -10.70 -11.65 2.74
N ILE A 99 -11.78 -11.34 2.03
CA ILE A 99 -13.15 -11.48 2.53
C ILE A 99 -13.96 -12.32 1.53
N LYS A 100 -15.09 -12.87 1.96
CA LYS A 100 -15.93 -13.66 1.04
C LYS A 100 -16.37 -12.77 -0.14
N GLY A 101 -15.94 -13.13 -1.35
CA GLY A 101 -16.28 -12.40 -2.58
C GLY A 101 -15.34 -11.26 -2.96
N GLY A 102 -14.20 -11.07 -2.28
CA GLY A 102 -13.21 -10.06 -2.64
C GLY A 102 -12.11 -9.89 -1.59
N GLY A 103 -11.60 -8.67 -1.47
CA GLY A 103 -10.57 -8.34 -0.50
C GLY A 103 -10.28 -6.86 -0.43
N TYR A 104 -9.44 -6.48 0.51
CA TYR A 104 -8.85 -5.15 0.54
C TYR A 104 -7.37 -5.23 0.91
N VAL A 105 -6.60 -4.30 0.37
CA VAL A 105 -5.25 -4.00 0.82
C VAL A 105 -5.36 -2.99 1.95
N LEU A 106 -4.79 -3.33 3.10
CA LEU A 106 -4.68 -2.42 4.21
C LEU A 106 -3.24 -1.89 4.27
N ILE A 107 -3.05 -0.64 3.90
CA ILE A 107 -1.76 0.06 4.02
C ILE A 107 -1.50 0.30 5.49
N GLU A 108 -0.50 -0.39 6.01
CA GLU A 108 -0.09 -0.34 7.40
C GLU A 108 0.77 0.90 7.67
N ASP A 109 1.79 1.14 6.84
CA ASP A 109 2.63 2.33 6.93
C ASP A 109 3.18 2.75 5.55
N VAL A 110 3.58 4.02 5.44
CA VAL A 110 4.18 4.59 4.24
C VAL A 110 5.42 5.40 4.62
N HIS A 111 6.58 4.90 4.23
CA HIS A 111 7.85 5.57 4.43
C HIS A 111 8.22 6.37 3.18
N THR A 112 8.39 7.69 3.33
CA THR A 112 8.79 8.58 2.22
C THR A 112 10.27 8.49 1.88
N HIS A 113 11.06 7.88 2.76
CA HIS A 113 12.48 7.57 2.60
C HIS A 113 12.73 6.12 3.03
N HIS A 114 13.97 5.63 2.89
CA HIS A 114 14.30 4.30 3.37
C HIS A 114 14.07 4.27 4.88
N PRO A 115 13.34 3.30 5.44
CA PRO A 115 13.33 3.06 6.87
C PRO A 115 14.70 2.48 7.26
N SER A 116 15.71 3.33 7.33
CA SER A 116 17.00 3.03 7.97
C SER A 116 17.00 3.73 9.33
N GLN A 117 16.91 2.91 10.38
CA GLN A 117 17.29 3.18 11.78
C GLN A 117 17.06 4.61 12.29
N THR A 118 15.93 4.82 12.96
CA THR A 118 15.94 5.71 14.12
C THR A 118 16.39 4.86 15.31
N LEU A 119 17.71 4.80 15.51
CA LEU A 119 18.31 4.73 16.84
C LEU A 119 18.93 6.10 17.11
#